data_AF-A0A2D5ZC43-F1
#
_entry.id   AF-A0A2D5ZC43-F1
#
_cell.length_a   1.000
_cell.length_b   1.000
_cell.length_c   1.000
_cell.angle_alpha   90.00
_cell.angle_beta   90.00
_cell.angle_gamma   90.00
#
_symmetry.space_group_name_H-M   'P 1'
#
loop_
_entity.id
_entity.type
_entity.pdbx_description
1 polymer ?
#
loop_
_entity_poly.entity_id
_entity_poly.type
_entity_poly.pdbx_seq_one_letter_code
_entity_poly.pdbx_strand_id
1 'polypeptide(L)'
;MAREASQGCLPSVLRFLGINQASGEAAGLLPYLRKDYLLTKAERSFFHALFDVAGGRFHVFAMVRLADLVYIPRGTERRQSYFNRIRSKHVDFVLCELESIRPMLAIELDDASHSRRDRKERDVFVEEALRVAGLPLLRIPVRRDYSPHGLERQIRESMGATGADDVLPS
;
A
#
# COMPACT_ATOMS: atom_id res chain seq x y z
N MET A 1 -26.22 38.41 30.51
CA MET A 1 -25.44 37.36 31.21
C MET A 1 -26.41 36.23 31.51
N ALA A 2 -26.24 34.95 31.21
CA ALA A 2 -25.26 34.16 30.49
C ALA A 2 -26.05 32.98 29.89
N ARG A 3 -25.63 32.47 28.72
CA ARG A 3 -26.20 31.28 28.08
C ARG A 3 -25.54 30.04 28.70
N GLU A 4 -26.32 29.06 29.15
CA GLU A 4 -25.81 27.73 29.51
C GLU A 4 -26.33 26.71 28.49
N ALA A 5 -25.38 26.06 27.82
CA ALA A 5 -25.58 25.02 26.84
C ALA A 5 -25.16 23.67 27.43
N SER A 6 -26.00 22.67 27.13
CA SER A 6 -25.70 21.26 26.91
C SER A 6 -24.93 20.47 27.98
N GLN A 7 -25.70 19.68 28.74
CA GLN A 7 -25.25 18.40 29.26
C GLN A 7 -24.97 17.43 28.10
N GLY A 8 -23.71 17.02 27.97
CA GLY A 8 -23.28 15.91 27.13
C GLY A 8 -22.43 14.97 27.98
N CYS A 9 -23.00 13.81 28.30
CA CYS A 9 -22.41 12.75 29.10
C CYS A 9 -21.19 12.11 28.39
N LEU A 10 -20.28 11.54 29.20
CA LEU A 10 -19.23 10.54 28.92
C LEU A 10 -17.77 11.04 28.77
N PRO A 11 -17.03 11.23 29.89
CA PRO A 11 -15.57 11.21 29.91
C PRO A 11 -14.95 9.80 30.06
N SER A 12 -15.71 8.71 29.87
CA SER A 12 -15.27 7.36 30.26
C SER A 12 -14.56 6.53 29.18
N VAL A 13 -14.49 6.98 27.92
CA VAL A 13 -13.89 6.15 26.84
C VAL A 13 -12.37 6.32 26.72
N LEU A 14 -11.78 7.36 27.30
CA LEU A 14 -10.35 7.69 27.13
C LEU A 14 -9.39 7.00 28.11
N ARG A 15 -9.87 6.20 29.08
CA ARG A 15 -8.99 5.46 30.01
C ARG A 15 -8.50 4.10 29.52
N PHE A 16 -9.05 3.55 28.43
CA PHE A 16 -8.71 2.19 27.98
C PHE A 16 -7.51 2.12 27.00
N LEU A 17 -6.87 3.26 26.67
CA LEU A 17 -5.73 3.31 25.74
C LEU A 17 -4.44 3.87 26.37
N GLY A 18 -4.32 3.92 27.70
CA GLY A 18 -3.07 4.30 28.36
C GLY A 18 -2.59 5.73 28.05
N ILE A 19 -3.46 6.60 27.57
CA ILE A 19 -3.14 8.01 27.34
C ILE A 19 -3.36 8.76 28.65
N ASN A 20 -2.32 8.85 29.48
CA ASN A 20 -2.26 9.88 30.49
C ASN A 20 -2.18 11.23 29.77
N GLN A 21 -3.15 12.12 30.01
CA GLN A 21 -3.05 13.52 29.64
C GLN A 21 -1.86 14.14 30.37
N ALA A 22 -0.72 14.19 29.69
CA ALA A 22 0.41 14.99 30.12
C ALA A 22 0.20 16.42 29.59
N SER A 23 -0.46 17.23 30.42
CA SER A 23 -0.26 18.67 30.41
C SER A 23 1.18 18.98 30.83
N GLY A 24 1.93 19.63 29.96
CA GLY A 24 3.28 20.14 30.26
C GLY A 24 4.08 20.40 29.00
N GLU A 25 4.55 21.63 28.82
CA GLU A 25 5.59 21.99 27.86
C GLU A 25 6.80 21.05 28.02
N ALA A 26 6.92 20.06 27.15
CA ALA A 26 8.08 19.16 27.10
C ALA A 26 8.92 19.53 25.87
N ALA A 27 10.15 19.93 26.15
CA ALA A 27 11.16 20.38 25.22
C ALA A 27 11.33 19.47 23.98
N GLY A 28 11.41 20.10 22.80
CA GLY A 28 12.25 19.72 21.65
C GLY A 28 12.12 18.32 21.02
N LEU A 29 11.30 17.43 21.55
CA LEU A 29 11.20 16.05 21.08
C LEU A 29 10.12 15.92 20.01
N LEU A 30 10.50 15.25 18.91
CA LEU A 30 9.57 14.94 17.83
C LEU A 30 8.53 13.92 18.30
N PRO A 31 7.23 14.09 17.97
CA PRO A 31 6.13 13.27 18.52
C PRO A 31 5.96 11.94 17.75
N TYR A 32 7.04 11.17 17.57
CA TYR A 32 7.02 9.92 16.81
C TYR A 32 7.23 8.70 17.69
N LEU A 33 6.39 7.67 17.49
CA LEU A 33 6.48 6.38 18.17
C LEU A 33 6.49 5.26 17.13
N ARG A 34 7.13 4.14 17.46
CA ARG A 34 7.15 2.93 16.62
C ARG A 34 5.78 2.25 16.68
N LYS A 35 5.27 1.78 15.54
CA LYS A 35 4.11 0.88 15.49
C LYS A 35 4.49 -0.52 15.98
N ASP A 36 3.56 -1.23 16.61
CA ASP A 36 3.77 -2.64 16.99
C ASP A 36 3.82 -3.57 15.78
N TYR A 37 3.06 -3.24 14.72
CA TYR A 37 2.97 -4.02 13.50
C TYR A 37 3.09 -3.12 12.27
N LEU A 38 3.82 -3.61 11.27
CA LEU A 38 3.93 -2.96 9.96
C LEU A 38 2.64 -3.15 9.14
N LEU A 39 2.14 -4.38 9.11
CA LEU A 39 0.99 -4.82 8.31
C LEU A 39 -0.28 -4.97 9.15
N THR A 40 -1.44 -4.72 8.53
CA THR A 40 -2.74 -5.07 9.10
C THR A 40 -2.87 -6.58 9.29
N LYS A 41 -3.92 -7.04 9.98
CA LYS A 41 -4.15 -8.49 10.18
C LYS A 41 -4.38 -9.21 8.84
N ALA A 42 -5.13 -8.60 7.93
CA ALA A 42 -5.42 -9.16 6.61
C ALA A 42 -4.15 -9.20 5.73
N GLU A 43 -3.42 -8.09 5.64
CA GLU A 43 -2.14 -8.00 4.91
C GLU A 43 -1.13 -9.03 5.42
N ARG A 44 -0.98 -9.19 6.73
CA ARG A 44 -0.06 -10.17 7.30
C ARG A 44 -0.47 -11.61 6.99
N SER A 45 -1.76 -11.94 7.05
CA SER A 45 -2.25 -13.27 6.66
C SER A 45 -1.89 -13.57 5.21
N PHE A 46 -2.16 -12.62 4.31
CA PHE A 46 -1.80 -12.76 2.91
C PHE A 46 -0.28 -12.78 2.68
N PHE A 47 0.50 -11.97 3.41
CA PHE A 47 1.96 -11.95 3.29
C PHE A 47 2.56 -13.33 3.52
N HIS A 48 2.09 -14.07 4.53
CA HIS A 48 2.58 -15.43 4.78
C HIS A 48 2.24 -16.37 3.62
N ALA A 49 0.99 -16.36 3.14
CA ALA A 49 0.60 -17.17 1.97
C ALA A 49 1.38 -16.79 0.70
N LEU A 50 1.60 -15.49 0.48
CA LEU A 50 2.38 -14.97 -0.64
C LEU A 50 3.85 -15.37 -0.53
N PHE A 51 4.43 -15.34 0.67
CA PHE A 51 5.82 -15.70 0.91
C PHE A 51 6.08 -17.18 0.61
N ASP A 52 5.19 -18.06 1.06
CA ASP A 52 5.26 -19.50 0.78
C ASP A 52 5.21 -19.78 -0.73
N VAL A 53 4.32 -19.07 -1.44
CA VAL A 53 4.20 -19.15 -2.90
C VAL A 53 5.38 -18.51 -3.62
N ALA A 54 5.92 -17.39 -3.13
CA ALA A 54 7.07 -16.74 -3.72
C ALA A 54 8.30 -17.65 -3.67
N GLY A 55 8.44 -18.46 -2.61
CA GLY A 55 9.12 -19.76 -2.61
C GLY A 55 10.46 -19.81 -3.34
N GLY A 56 11.36 -18.87 -3.06
CA GLY A 56 12.70 -18.82 -3.68
C GLY A 56 12.72 -18.46 -5.17
N ARG A 57 11.60 -17.97 -5.74
CA ARG A 57 11.49 -17.43 -7.10
C ARG A 57 11.47 -15.90 -7.13
N PHE A 58 11.02 -15.28 -6.04
CA PHE A 58 10.91 -13.83 -5.92
C PHE A 58 11.24 -13.35 -4.50
N HIS A 59 11.71 -12.11 -4.40
CA HIS A 59 11.67 -11.35 -3.14
C HIS A 59 10.30 -10.72 -2.96
N VAL A 60 9.81 -10.71 -1.73
CA VAL A 60 8.53 -10.07 -1.36
C VAL A 60 8.82 -8.81 -0.55
N PHE A 61 8.45 -7.64 -1.08
CA PHE A 61 8.49 -6.37 -0.36
C PHE A 61 7.07 -5.95 0.00
N ALA A 62 6.87 -5.43 1.20
CA ALA A 62 5.58 -4.97 1.67
C ALA A 62 5.56 -3.45 1.88
N MET A 63 4.40 -2.81 1.73
CA MET A 63 4.19 -1.37 1.91
C MET A 63 5.15 -0.53 1.07
N VAL A 64 5.31 -0.86 -0.21
CA VAL A 64 6.24 -0.17 -1.10
C VAL A 64 5.60 1.11 -1.61
N ARG A 65 6.29 2.25 -1.48
CA ARG A 65 5.78 3.52 -2.02
C ARG A 65 5.72 3.44 -3.53
N LEU A 66 4.62 3.94 -4.10
CA LEU A 66 4.47 4.03 -5.55
C LEU A 66 5.59 4.88 -6.18
N ALA A 67 6.04 5.92 -5.47
CA ALA A 67 7.16 6.76 -5.89
C ALA A 67 8.52 6.04 -5.97
N ASP A 68 8.65 4.86 -5.36
CA ASP A 68 9.85 4.03 -5.44
C ASP A 68 9.73 2.94 -6.53
N LEU A 69 8.57 2.81 -7.17
CA LEU A 69 8.30 1.83 -8.23
C LEU A 69 8.24 2.45 -9.63
N VAL A 70 7.98 3.75 -9.72
CA VAL A 70 7.84 4.45 -10.99
C VAL A 70 8.81 5.62 -11.08
N TYR A 71 9.25 5.91 -12.30
CA TYR A 71 10.12 7.03 -12.59
C TYR A 71 9.38 8.11 -13.39
N ILE A 72 9.60 9.38 -13.05
CA ILE A 72 9.13 10.51 -13.85
C ILE A 72 10.30 11.00 -14.72
N PRO A 73 10.19 10.91 -16.06
CA PRO A 73 11.23 11.33 -16.98
C PRO A 73 11.79 12.74 -16.73
N ARG A 74 13.06 12.93 -17.09
CA ARG A 74 13.65 14.27 -17.08
C ARG A 74 12.92 15.15 -18.11
N GLY A 75 12.72 16.43 -17.79
CA GLY A 75 12.05 17.38 -18.68
C GLY A 75 10.51 17.31 -18.66
N THR A 76 9.89 16.39 -17.90
CA THR A 76 8.43 16.38 -17.74
C THR A 76 7.92 17.70 -17.15
N GLU A 77 7.04 18.39 -17.88
CA GLU A 77 6.35 19.57 -17.36
C GLU A 77 5.57 19.24 -16.09
N ARG A 78 5.53 20.17 -15.14
CA ARG A 78 4.83 19.99 -13.85
C ARG A 78 5.26 18.71 -13.11
N ARG A 79 6.52 18.29 -13.25
CA ARG A 79 7.11 17.11 -12.57
C ARG A 79 6.74 17.02 -11.09
N GLN A 80 6.81 18.12 -10.35
CA GLN A 80 6.48 18.15 -8.92
C GLN A 80 5.01 17.80 -8.66
N SER A 81 4.09 18.23 -9.53
CA SER A 81 2.67 17.90 -9.42
C SER A 81 2.43 16.40 -9.59
N TYR A 82 3.09 15.77 -10.56
CA TYR A 82 3.05 14.31 -10.72
C TYR A 82 3.67 13.58 -9.51
N PHE A 83 4.83 14.03 -9.05
CA PHE A 83 5.48 13.44 -7.86
C PHE A 83 4.59 13.53 -6.62
N ASN A 84 3.91 14.65 -6.40
CA ASN A 84 2.97 14.83 -5.29
C ASN A 84 1.80 13.84 -5.35
N ARG A 85 1.38 13.40 -6.55
CA ARG A 85 0.32 12.39 -6.70
C ARG A 85 0.77 11.00 -6.25
N ILE A 86 2.06 10.65 -6.38
CA ILE A 86 2.56 9.30 -6.07
C ILE A 86 3.24 9.19 -4.69
N ARG A 87 3.83 10.27 -4.16
CA ARG A 87 4.71 10.24 -2.96
C ARG A 87 4.10 9.69 -1.67
N SER A 88 2.78 9.76 -1.54
CA SER A 88 2.05 9.31 -0.34
C SER A 88 1.22 8.06 -0.59
N LYS A 89 1.38 7.42 -1.76
CA LYS A 89 0.69 6.18 -2.13
C LYS A 89 1.64 5.00 -1.97
N HIS A 90 1.09 3.88 -1.55
CA HIS A 90 1.81 2.62 -1.43
C HIS A 90 0.97 1.53 -2.09
N VAL A 91 1.65 0.53 -2.65
CA VAL A 91 1.07 -0.78 -2.95
C VAL A 91 1.34 -1.71 -1.78
N ASP A 92 0.49 -2.70 -1.57
CA ASP A 92 0.59 -3.57 -0.39
C ASP A 92 1.81 -4.49 -0.48
N PHE A 93 2.02 -5.10 -1.65
CA PHE A 93 3.19 -5.95 -1.91
C PHE A 93 3.78 -5.75 -3.31
N VAL A 94 5.06 -6.09 -3.44
CA VAL A 94 5.79 -6.14 -4.71
C VAL A 94 6.61 -7.41 -4.74
N LEU A 95 6.49 -8.17 -5.83
CA LEU A 95 7.38 -9.27 -6.16
C LEU A 95 8.52 -8.73 -7.02
N CYS A 96 9.75 -8.99 -6.60
CA CYS A 96 10.95 -8.66 -7.35
C CYS A 96 11.72 -9.92 -7.75
N GLU A 97 12.41 -9.87 -8.89
CA GLU A 97 13.33 -10.95 -9.28
C GLU A 97 14.50 -11.06 -8.30
N LEU A 98 15.07 -12.27 -8.16
CA LEU A 98 16.04 -12.56 -7.09
C LEU A 98 17.38 -11.87 -7.26
N GLU A 99 17.84 -11.73 -8.50
CA GLU A 99 19.19 -11.27 -8.83
C GLU A 99 19.28 -9.73 -8.80
N SER A 100 18.49 -9.04 -9.63
CA SER A 100 18.57 -7.58 -9.74
C SER A 100 17.62 -6.82 -8.80
N ILE A 101 16.71 -7.53 -8.12
CA ILE A 101 15.63 -6.91 -7.33
C ILE A 101 14.68 -6.04 -8.19
N ARG A 102 14.69 -6.21 -9.52
CA ARG A 102 13.75 -5.50 -10.40
C ARG A 102 12.30 -5.86 -10.04
N PRO A 103 11.41 -4.85 -9.89
CA PRO A 103 9.99 -5.09 -9.68
C PRO A 103 9.36 -5.83 -10.86
N MET A 104 8.67 -6.93 -10.57
CA MET A 104 8.03 -7.79 -11.55
C MET A 104 6.50 -7.73 -11.49
N LEU A 105 5.94 -7.55 -10.28
CA LEU A 105 4.50 -7.51 -10.07
C LEU A 105 4.17 -6.70 -8.81
N ALA A 106 3.29 -5.72 -8.92
CA ALA A 106 2.65 -5.09 -7.77
C ALA A 106 1.39 -5.86 -7.38
N ILE A 107 1.07 -5.92 -6.09
CA ILE A 107 -0.11 -6.60 -5.56
C ILE A 107 -0.84 -5.67 -4.58
N GLU A 108 -2.16 -5.54 -4.73
CA GLU A 108 -3.05 -4.85 -3.80
C GLU A 108 -4.14 -5.79 -3.27
N LEU A 109 -4.49 -5.62 -1.99
CA LEU A 109 -5.58 -6.35 -1.35
C LEU A 109 -6.89 -5.54 -1.38
N ASP A 110 -7.91 -6.13 -1.98
CA ASP A 110 -9.24 -5.52 -2.07
C ASP A 110 -10.16 -6.07 -0.98
N ASP A 111 -10.58 -5.22 -0.05
CA ASP A 111 -11.68 -5.56 0.87
C ASP A 111 -13.03 -5.26 0.21
N ALA A 112 -14.00 -6.16 0.37
CA ALA A 112 -15.33 -6.07 -0.24
C ALA A 112 -16.14 -4.83 0.23
N SER A 113 -15.67 -4.15 1.28
CA SER A 113 -16.26 -2.93 1.84
C SER A 113 -16.01 -1.64 1.03
N HIS A 114 -15.32 -1.70 -0.12
CA HIS A 114 -14.77 -0.53 -0.82
C HIS A 114 -15.70 0.16 -1.83
N SER A 115 -16.81 0.75 -1.36
CA SER A 115 -17.75 1.50 -2.23
C SER A 115 -17.61 3.03 -2.18
N ARG A 116 -16.52 3.58 -1.64
CA ARG A 116 -16.34 5.04 -1.59
C ARG A 116 -15.72 5.59 -2.88
N ARG A 117 -16.32 6.66 -3.44
CA ARG A 117 -15.95 7.26 -4.73
C ARG A 117 -14.50 7.78 -4.78
N ASP A 118 -14.01 8.32 -3.67
CA ASP A 118 -12.62 8.80 -3.49
C ASP A 118 -11.59 7.67 -3.63
N ARG A 119 -11.95 6.44 -3.22
CA ARG A 119 -11.09 5.27 -3.41
C ARG A 119 -11.03 4.84 -4.87
N LYS A 120 -12.16 4.86 -5.59
CA LYS A 120 -12.18 4.53 -7.02
C LYS A 120 -11.27 5.42 -7.86
N GLU A 121 -11.33 6.74 -7.65
CA GLU A 121 -10.46 7.68 -8.38
C GLU A 121 -8.97 7.46 -8.05
N ARG A 122 -8.68 7.14 -6.79
CA ARG A 122 -7.33 6.78 -6.36
C ARG A 122 -6.85 5.48 -7.02
N ASP A 123 -7.68 4.45 -7.03
CA ASP A 123 -7.33 3.12 -7.55
C ASP A 123 -7.08 3.17 -9.06
N VAL A 124 -7.94 3.88 -9.79
CA VAL A 124 -7.77 4.14 -11.23
C VAL A 124 -6.44 4.83 -11.52
N PHE A 125 -6.03 5.81 -10.71
CA PHE A 125 -4.75 6.47 -10.92
C PHE A 125 -3.54 5.56 -10.65
N VAL A 126 -3.58 4.74 -9.60
CA VAL A 126 -2.48 3.82 -9.29
C VAL A 126 -2.31 2.80 -10.40
N GLU A 127 -3.42 2.21 -10.84
CA GLU A 127 -3.44 1.24 -11.94
C GLU A 127 -2.86 1.84 -13.23
N GLU A 128 -3.30 3.04 -13.61
CA GLU A 128 -2.78 3.73 -14.79
C GLU A 128 -1.28 4.07 -14.66
N ALA A 129 -0.84 4.53 -13.49
CA ALA A 129 0.56 4.86 -13.25
C ALA A 129 1.48 3.63 -13.38
N LEU A 130 1.05 2.48 -12.83
CA LEU A 130 1.78 1.22 -12.92
C LEU A 130 1.75 0.65 -14.35
N ARG A 131 0.60 0.71 -15.01
CA ARG A 131 0.42 0.28 -16.41
C ARG A 131 1.35 1.04 -17.36
N VAL A 132 1.41 2.37 -17.26
CA VAL A 132 2.32 3.20 -18.08
C VAL A 132 3.79 2.93 -17.75
N ALA A 133 4.09 2.55 -16.51
CA ALA A 133 5.44 2.17 -16.09
C ALA A 133 5.82 0.73 -16.49
N GLY A 134 4.92 -0.04 -17.11
CA GLY A 134 5.17 -1.43 -17.49
C GLY A 134 5.22 -2.40 -16.30
N LEU A 135 4.70 -2.02 -15.14
CA LEU A 135 4.64 -2.86 -13.95
C LEU A 135 3.22 -3.40 -13.77
N PRO A 136 2.96 -4.72 -13.96
CA PRO A 136 1.62 -5.26 -13.79
C PRO A 136 1.14 -5.11 -12.34
N LEU A 137 -0.19 -4.98 -12.19
CA LEU A 137 -0.87 -4.91 -10.90
C LEU A 137 -1.84 -6.10 -10.78
N LEU A 138 -1.68 -6.92 -9.74
CA LEU A 138 -2.59 -8.00 -9.38
C LEU A 138 -3.41 -7.59 -8.16
N ARG A 139 -4.74 -7.52 -8.32
CA ARG A 139 -5.67 -7.28 -7.22
C ARG A 139 -6.16 -8.61 -6.63
N ILE A 140 -6.03 -8.77 -5.32
CA ILE A 140 -6.44 -9.98 -4.60
C ILE A 140 -7.53 -9.64 -3.59
N PRO A 141 -8.72 -10.24 -3.66
CA PRO A 141 -9.73 -10.08 -2.62
C PRO A 141 -9.22 -10.56 -1.27
N VAL A 142 -9.48 -9.80 -0.21
CA VAL A 142 -9.19 -10.23 1.17
C VAL A 142 -9.99 -11.48 1.50
N ARG A 143 -9.31 -12.53 1.93
CA ARG A 143 -9.91 -13.83 2.29
C ARG A 143 -9.31 -14.33 3.60
N ARG A 144 -10.02 -15.26 4.25
CA ARG A 144 -9.49 -15.96 5.43
C ARG A 144 -8.30 -16.83 5.06
N ASP A 145 -8.41 -17.51 3.93
CA ASP A 145 -7.42 -18.44 3.41
C ASP A 145 -7.18 -18.22 1.92
N TYR A 146 -5.96 -18.53 1.48
CA TYR A 146 -5.52 -18.43 0.10
C TYR A 146 -4.99 -19.80 -0.35
N SER A 147 -5.52 -20.34 -1.45
CA SER A 147 -4.99 -21.57 -2.04
C SER A 147 -3.61 -21.28 -2.66
N PRO A 148 -2.53 -21.98 -2.27
CA PRO A 148 -1.20 -21.76 -2.84
C PRO A 148 -1.19 -21.89 -4.36
N HIS A 149 -1.75 -22.98 -4.91
CA HIS A 149 -1.83 -23.17 -6.36
C HIS A 149 -2.69 -22.11 -7.07
N GLY A 150 -3.77 -21.66 -6.43
CA GLY A 150 -4.61 -20.59 -6.97
C GLY A 150 -3.86 -19.25 -7.04
N LEU A 151 -3.08 -18.94 -6.01
CA LEU A 151 -2.26 -17.73 -5.93
C LEU A 151 -1.10 -17.79 -6.93
N GLU A 152 -0.41 -18.92 -7.03
CA GLU A 152 0.63 -19.18 -8.04
C GLU A 152 0.15 -18.96 -9.47
N ARG A 153 -1.03 -19.50 -9.80
CA ARG A 153 -1.62 -19.33 -11.12
C ARG A 153 -1.91 -17.86 -11.42
N GLN A 154 -2.54 -17.14 -10.49
CA GLN A 154 -2.84 -15.72 -10.66
C GLN A 154 -1.56 -14.89 -10.85
N ILE A 155 -0.52 -15.12 -10.05
CA ILE A 155 0.78 -14.45 -10.19
C ILE A 155 1.37 -14.68 -11.58
N ARG A 156 1.40 -15.94 -12.03
CA ARG A 156 1.94 -16.32 -13.34
C ARG A 156 1.15 -15.70 -14.49
N GLU A 157 -0.17 -15.69 -14.41
CA GLU A 157 -1.04 -15.07 -15.42
C GLU A 157 -0.83 -13.56 -15.48
N SER A 158 -0.74 -12.88 -14.34
CA SER A 158 -0.47 -11.44 -14.28
C SER A 158 0.90 -11.07 -14.83
N MET A 159 1.94 -11.88 -14.60
CA MET A 159 3.28 -11.64 -15.16
C MET A 159 3.35 -11.99 -16.66
N GLY A 160 2.63 -13.02 -17.10
CA GLY A 160 2.60 -13.47 -18.49
C GLY A 160 1.77 -12.58 -19.43
N ALA A 161 0.78 -11.86 -18.90
CA ALA A 161 0.00 -10.87 -19.66
C ALA A 161 0.84 -9.66 -20.11
N THR A 162 2.08 -9.51 -19.64
CA THR A 162 3.01 -8.43 -19.98
C THR A 162 4.19 -8.92 -20.86
N GLY A 163 4.03 -10.05 -21.57
CA GLY A 163 5.07 -10.61 -22.43
C GLY A 163 5.55 -9.69 -23.58
N ALA A 164 6.70 -9.05 -23.36
CA ALA A 164 7.94 -9.25 -24.13
C ALA A 164 8.27 -8.45 -25.41
N ASP A 165 7.50 -7.45 -25.87
CA ASP A 165 7.89 -6.68 -27.08
C ASP A 165 7.89 -5.14 -26.97
N ASP A 166 7.59 -4.55 -25.82
CA ASP A 166 7.58 -3.08 -25.70
C ASP A 166 8.20 -2.60 -24.38
N VAL A 167 8.87 -1.44 -24.45
CA VAL A 167 9.49 -0.65 -23.36
C VAL A 167 11.02 -0.81 -23.20
N LEU A 168 11.79 -0.39 -24.22
CA LEU A 168 12.44 0.94 -24.29
C LEU A 168 13.30 1.05 -25.58
N PRO A 169 13.26 2.19 -26.30
CA PRO A 169 14.05 2.40 -27.51
C PRO A 169 15.54 2.60 -27.16
N SER A 170 16.41 2.03 -28.01
CA SER A 170 17.73 2.61 -28.29
C SER A 170 17.60 3.58 -29.46
#